data_AF-A0AAW8KQL6-F1
#
_entry.id   AF-A0AAW8KQL6-F1
#
_cell.length_a   1.000
_cell.length_b   1.000
_cell.length_c   1.000
_cell.angle_alpha   90.00
_cell.angle_beta   90.00
_cell.angle_gamma   90.00
#
_symmetry.space_group_name_H-M   'P 1'
#
loop_
_entity.id
_entity.type
_entity.pdbx_description
1 polymer ?
#
loop_
_entity_poly.entity_id
_entity_poly.type
_entity_poly.pdbx_seq_one_letter_code
_entity_poly.pdbx_strand_id
1 'polypeptide(L)'
;LIIGGVYAHIGCMVTAIEAFMSDIQPFLVGDAVADFSEEEHRLALKYVSSRCGQVIDTESVVGQVATGITRPWLEQKVQQLIEEDELDPEENLILYGLDSLRIMQFSSELKAQGINISFEELGRTPTLSNWWSLVDA
;
A
#
# COMPACT_ATOMS: atom_id res chain seq x y z
N LEU A 1 -2.69 8.45 14.85
CA LEU A 1 -3.75 9.14 14.07
C LEU A 1 -3.10 9.90 12.92
N ILE A 2 -3.50 9.63 11.68
CA ILE A 2 -3.02 10.37 10.49
C ILE A 2 -4.06 11.46 10.17
N ILE A 3 -3.61 12.70 9.98
CA ILE A 3 -4.49 13.87 9.81
C ILE A 3 -4.17 14.53 8.46
N GLY A 4 -5.17 14.55 7.58
CA GLY A 4 -5.22 15.35 6.35
C GLY A 4 -6.58 16.06 6.24
N GLY A 5 -6.72 16.97 5.27
CA GLY A 5 -7.98 17.67 4.99
C GLY A 5 -7.93 19.19 5.17
N VAL A 6 -9.08 19.80 5.46
CA VAL A 6 -9.25 21.25 5.59
C VAL A 6 -10.08 21.61 6.83
N TYR A 7 -9.80 22.70 7.54
CA TYR A 7 -8.70 23.65 7.37
C TYR A 7 -7.54 23.35 8.33
N ALA A 8 -6.30 23.53 7.86
CA ALA A 8 -5.10 23.12 8.58
C ALA A 8 -5.01 23.73 9.99
N HIS A 9 -5.16 25.06 10.13
CA HIS A 9 -5.02 25.75 11.42
C HIS A 9 -6.25 25.65 12.33
N ILE A 10 -7.42 25.28 11.80
CA ILE A 10 -8.66 25.20 12.57
C ILE A 10 -8.88 23.76 13.03
N GLY A 11 -9.48 22.93 12.17
CA GLY A 11 -9.89 21.58 12.53
C GLY A 11 -8.68 20.67 12.71
N CYS A 12 -7.80 20.61 11.71
CA CYS A 12 -6.69 19.66 11.71
C CYS A 12 -5.73 19.90 12.88
N MET A 13 -5.33 21.15 13.12
CA MET A 13 -4.45 21.51 14.24
C MET A 13 -5.12 21.25 15.60
N VAL A 14 -6.38 21.65 15.79
CA VAL A 14 -7.09 21.43 17.07
C VAL A 14 -7.28 19.93 17.33
N THR A 15 -7.60 19.13 16.31
CA THR A 15 -7.65 17.66 16.43
C THR A 15 -6.29 17.06 16.79
N ALA A 16 -5.19 17.57 16.24
CA ALA A 16 -3.85 17.11 16.63
C ALA A 16 -3.56 17.41 18.11
N ILE A 17 -3.95 18.60 18.59
CA ILE A 17 -3.81 18.97 20.01
C ILE A 17 -4.65 18.06 20.90
N GLU A 18 -5.92 17.83 20.55
CA GLU A 18 -6.80 16.94 21.31
C GLU A 18 -6.30 15.49 21.33
N ALA A 19 -5.87 14.97 20.19
CA ALA A 19 -5.28 13.63 20.09
C ALA A 19 -4.06 13.49 21.01
N PHE A 20 -3.14 14.46 20.98
CA PHE A 20 -1.97 14.47 21.85
C PHE A 20 -2.34 14.46 23.34
N MET A 21 -3.30 15.31 23.74
CA MET A 21 -3.78 15.35 25.13
C MET A 21 -4.51 14.07 25.55
N SER A 22 -4.95 13.27 24.57
CA SER A 22 -5.64 12.00 24.78
C SER A 22 -4.72 10.78 24.63
N ASP A 23 -3.40 10.97 24.73
CA ASP A 23 -2.37 9.94 24.56
C ASP A 23 -2.37 9.24 23.18
N ILE A 24 -2.93 9.89 22.16
CA ILE A 24 -2.90 9.43 20.76
C ILE A 24 -1.82 10.19 20.02
N GLN A 25 -0.87 9.47 19.43
CA GLN A 25 0.18 10.07 18.59
C GLN A 25 -0.40 10.62 17.27
N PRO A 26 -0.37 11.95 17.03
CA PRO A 26 -0.89 12.54 15.81
C PRO A 26 0.24 12.80 14.79
N PHE A 27 -0.05 12.48 13.54
CA PHE A 27 0.79 12.70 12.38
C PHE A 27 0.03 13.58 11.39
N LEU A 28 0.39 14.85 11.29
CA LEU A 28 -0.20 15.80 10.34
C LEU A 28 0.52 15.67 8.99
N VAL A 29 -0.24 15.38 7.94
CA VAL A 29 0.31 15.18 6.59
C VAL A 29 0.33 16.53 5.87
N GLY A 30 1.49 17.19 5.86
CA GLY A 30 1.64 18.61 5.52
C GLY A 30 1.25 18.96 4.08
N ASP A 31 1.48 18.04 3.15
CA ASP A 31 1.08 18.15 1.73
C ASP A 31 -0.34 17.61 1.46
N ALA A 32 -1.01 17.03 2.47
CA ALA A 32 -2.40 16.60 2.40
C ALA A 32 -3.34 17.44 3.28
N VAL A 33 -2.91 18.65 3.68
CA VAL A 33 -3.77 19.65 4.32
C VAL A 33 -3.81 20.95 3.50
N ALA A 34 -4.92 21.69 3.60
CA ALA A 34 -5.03 23.02 2.99
C ALA A 34 -5.60 24.05 3.98
N ASP A 35 -5.35 25.32 3.72
CA ASP A 35 -5.81 26.43 4.53
C ASP A 35 -6.19 27.65 3.67
N PHE A 36 -6.78 28.68 4.28
CA PHE A 36 -7.17 29.89 3.56
C PHE A 36 -5.97 30.70 3.07
N SER A 37 -4.84 30.64 3.78
CA SER A 37 -3.60 31.31 3.41
C SER A 37 -2.36 30.44 3.66
N GLU A 38 -1.29 30.72 2.94
CA GLU A 38 0.02 30.08 3.16
C GLU A 38 0.55 30.34 4.58
N GLU A 39 0.27 31.51 5.13
CA GLU A 39 0.67 31.88 6.49
C GLU A 39 -0.01 31.00 7.54
N GLU A 40 -1.32 30.83 7.46
CA GLU A 40 -2.09 29.97 8.37
C GLU A 40 -1.70 28.50 8.22
N HIS A 41 -1.50 28.03 6.98
CA HIS A 41 -0.99 26.70 6.72
C HIS A 41 0.36 26.47 7.42
N ARG A 42 1.34 27.38 7.24
CA ARG A 42 2.65 27.28 7.89
C ARG A 42 2.56 27.37 9.42
N LEU A 43 1.65 28.18 9.95
CA LEU A 43 1.40 28.28 11.38
C LEU A 43 0.95 26.93 11.94
N ALA A 44 -0.01 26.26 11.28
CA ALA A 44 -0.48 24.94 11.68
C ALA A 44 0.65 23.90 11.71
N LEU A 45 1.44 23.81 10.62
CA LEU A 45 2.56 22.88 10.53
C LEU A 45 3.61 23.13 11.64
N LYS A 46 3.95 24.39 11.88
CA LYS A 46 4.92 24.77 12.91
C LYS A 46 4.41 24.48 14.32
N TYR A 47 3.12 24.72 14.57
CA TYR A 47 2.53 24.46 15.88
C TYR A 47 2.52 22.97 16.19
N VAL A 48 2.00 22.14 15.26
CA VAL A 48 1.93 20.68 15.46
C VAL A 48 3.33 20.09 15.68
N SER A 49 4.27 20.37 14.78
CA SER A 49 5.64 19.81 14.84
C SER A 49 6.41 20.19 16.11
N SER A 50 6.08 21.30 16.77
CA SER A 50 6.81 21.79 17.93
C SER A 50 6.10 21.56 19.27
N ARG A 51 4.85 21.10 19.27
CA ARG A 51 4.03 21.03 20.49
C ARG A 51 3.26 19.75 20.70
N CYS A 52 2.66 19.17 19.65
CA CYS A 52 1.67 18.10 19.86
C CYS A 52 1.78 16.92 18.89
N GLY A 53 2.64 16.95 17.86
CA GLY A 53 2.74 15.82 16.94
C GLY A 53 3.90 15.91 15.98
N GLN A 54 3.90 15.00 15.01
CA GLN A 54 4.85 15.02 13.90
C GLN A 54 4.18 15.57 12.65
N VAL A 55 4.90 16.37 11.88
CA VAL A 55 4.51 16.74 10.52
C VAL A 55 5.31 15.86 9.57
N ILE A 56 4.60 15.18 8.67
CA ILE A 56 5.16 14.28 7.65
C ILE A 56 4.56 14.64 6.28
N ASP A 57 5.13 14.12 5.21
CA ASP A 57 4.55 14.18 3.87
C ASP A 57 3.77 12.90 3.55
N THR A 58 2.99 12.95 2.47
CA THR A 58 2.16 11.83 2.02
C THR A 58 3.03 10.63 1.66
N GLU A 59 4.21 10.86 1.08
CA GLU A 59 5.19 9.81 0.74
C GLU A 59 5.62 9.02 1.98
N SER A 60 5.90 9.69 3.10
CA SER A 60 6.24 9.04 4.37
C SER A 60 5.09 8.21 4.93
N VAL A 61 3.83 8.54 4.62
CA VAL A 61 2.65 7.77 5.03
C VAL A 61 2.47 6.52 4.19
N VAL A 62 2.53 6.64 2.87
CA VAL A 62 2.36 5.50 1.95
C VAL A 62 3.60 4.60 1.91
N GLY A 63 4.75 5.12 2.36
CA GLY A 63 6.05 4.51 2.21
C GLY A 63 6.54 4.56 0.76
N GLN A 64 7.70 3.98 0.50
CA GLN A 64 8.01 3.55 -0.86
C GLN A 64 6.99 2.47 -1.22
N VAL A 65 5.95 2.83 -1.97
CA VAL A 65 5.16 1.83 -2.69
C VAL A 65 6.18 1.11 -3.55
N ALA A 66 6.57 -0.11 -3.15
CA ALA A 66 7.53 -0.89 -3.90
C ALA A 66 7.02 -0.93 -5.34
N THR A 67 7.75 -0.28 -6.24
CA THR A 67 7.41 -0.22 -7.67
C THR A 67 7.81 -1.54 -8.33
N GLY A 68 7.28 -2.63 -7.77
CA GLY A 68 7.66 -4.00 -8.09
C GLY A 68 6.94 -4.96 -7.15
N ILE A 69 6.40 -6.02 -7.73
CA ILE A 69 5.91 -7.15 -6.96
C ILE A 69 7.11 -7.81 -6.29
N THR A 70 7.01 -8.03 -4.98
CA THR A 70 8.04 -8.75 -4.22
C THR A 70 7.70 -10.24 -4.16
N ARG A 71 8.71 -11.09 -3.97
CA ARG A 71 8.48 -12.54 -3.84
C ARG A 71 7.53 -12.88 -2.68
N PRO A 72 7.66 -12.27 -1.48
CA PRO A 72 6.69 -12.50 -0.40
C PRO A 72 5.26 -12.07 -0.76
N TRP A 73 5.09 -10.98 -1.51
CA TRP A 73 3.78 -10.57 -2.00
C TRP A 73 3.19 -11.62 -2.95
N LEU A 74 4.00 -12.15 -3.87
CA LEU A 74 3.55 -13.15 -4.84
C LEU A 74 3.16 -14.45 -4.14
N GLU A 75 3.98 -14.91 -3.21
CA GLU A 75 3.71 -16.07 -2.36
C GLU A 75 2.37 -15.92 -1.63
N GLN A 76 2.18 -14.82 -0.91
CA GLN A 76 0.94 -14.54 -0.18
C GLN A 76 -0.27 -14.47 -1.12
N LYS A 77 -0.11 -13.86 -2.30
CA LYS A 77 -1.19 -13.73 -3.27
C LYS A 77 -1.56 -15.08 -3.89
N VAL A 78 -0.58 -15.93 -4.19
CA VAL A 78 -0.80 -17.29 -4.70
C VAL A 78 -1.51 -18.14 -3.64
N GLN A 79 -1.05 -18.11 -2.39
CA GLN A 79 -1.71 -18.78 -1.26
C GLN A 79 -3.18 -18.39 -1.14
N GLN A 80 -3.51 -17.09 -1.27
CA GLN A 80 -4.90 -16.62 -1.29
C GLN A 80 -5.70 -17.13 -2.49
N LEU A 81 -5.08 -17.25 -3.66
CA LEU A 81 -5.74 -17.74 -4.88
C LEU A 81 -6.06 -19.23 -4.79
N ILE A 82 -5.19 -20.03 -4.17
CA ILE A 82 -5.39 -21.49 -4.02
C ILE A 82 -6.11 -21.87 -2.72
N GLU A 83 -6.22 -20.93 -1.76
CA GLU A 83 -6.79 -21.14 -0.42
C GLU A 83 -5.98 -22.13 0.43
N GLU A 84 -4.65 -22.13 0.29
CA GLU A 84 -3.72 -23.01 1.02
C GLU A 84 -2.56 -22.20 1.63
N ASP A 85 -2.16 -22.56 2.85
CA ASP A 85 -1.11 -21.86 3.61
C ASP A 85 0.30 -22.40 3.31
N GLU A 86 0.42 -23.69 2.94
CA GLU A 86 1.69 -24.33 2.59
C GLU A 86 1.63 -24.87 1.15
N LEU A 87 2.64 -24.52 0.36
CA LEU A 87 2.80 -25.03 -1.01
C LEU A 87 4.29 -25.20 -1.33
N ASP A 88 4.61 -26.18 -2.17
CA ASP A 88 5.94 -26.31 -2.76
C ASP A 88 6.08 -25.33 -3.95
N PRO A 89 7.07 -24.41 -3.96
CA PRO A 89 7.24 -23.44 -5.03
C PRO A 89 7.41 -24.03 -6.44
N GLU A 90 7.88 -25.28 -6.53
CA GLU A 90 8.09 -26.01 -7.78
C GLU A 90 6.88 -26.85 -8.20
N GLU A 91 5.91 -27.04 -7.31
CA GLU A 91 4.74 -27.86 -7.59
C GLU A 91 3.70 -27.10 -8.42
N ASN A 92 2.99 -27.87 -9.23
CA ASN A 92 1.96 -27.33 -10.10
C ASN A 92 0.75 -26.88 -9.28
N LEU A 93 0.47 -25.57 -9.30
CA LEU A 93 -0.62 -24.93 -8.56
C LEU A 93 -2.01 -25.47 -8.91
N ILE A 94 -2.19 -26.11 -10.07
CA ILE A 94 -3.45 -26.78 -10.43
C ILE A 94 -3.75 -27.93 -9.46
N LEU A 95 -2.73 -28.58 -8.89
CA LEU A 95 -2.89 -29.62 -7.87
C LEU A 95 -3.49 -29.06 -6.57
N TYR A 96 -3.27 -27.77 -6.32
CA TYR A 96 -3.83 -27.00 -5.20
C TYR A 96 -5.16 -26.33 -5.55
N GLY A 97 -5.80 -26.69 -6.66
CA GLY A 97 -7.11 -26.13 -7.05
C GLY A 97 -7.04 -24.79 -7.77
N LEU A 98 -5.87 -24.40 -8.31
CA LEU A 98 -5.80 -23.28 -9.24
C LEU A 98 -6.51 -23.63 -10.56
N ASP A 99 -7.41 -22.75 -11.02
CA ASP A 99 -8.15 -22.90 -12.27
C ASP A 99 -7.90 -21.73 -13.25
N SER A 100 -8.45 -21.84 -14.46
CA SER A 100 -8.27 -20.82 -15.51
C SER A 100 -8.89 -19.47 -15.15
N LEU A 101 -9.95 -19.42 -14.33
CA LEU A 101 -10.57 -18.16 -13.91
C LEU A 101 -9.65 -17.40 -12.96
N ARG A 102 -9.07 -18.12 -11.99
CA ARG A 102 -8.09 -17.57 -11.03
C ARG A 102 -6.83 -17.05 -11.74
N ILE A 103 -6.34 -17.76 -12.77
CA ILE A 103 -5.21 -17.30 -13.59
C ILE A 103 -5.56 -16.02 -14.37
N MET A 104 -6.74 -15.95 -14.98
CA MET A 104 -7.19 -14.75 -15.72
C MET A 104 -7.36 -13.53 -14.81
N GLN A 105 -7.91 -13.74 -13.60
CA GLN A 105 -8.02 -12.70 -12.58
C GLN A 105 -6.65 -12.20 -12.17
N PHE A 106 -5.73 -13.12 -11.87
CA PHE A 106 -4.37 -12.76 -11.47
C PHE A 106 -3.61 -11.98 -12.57
N SER A 107 -3.66 -12.45 -13.83
CA SER A 107 -3.08 -11.71 -14.98
C SER A 107 -3.65 -10.29 -15.10
N SER A 108 -4.95 -10.11 -14.85
CA SER A 108 -5.60 -8.78 -14.91
C SER A 108 -5.14 -7.86 -13.77
N GLU A 109 -4.94 -8.40 -12.57
CA GLU A 109 -4.39 -7.65 -11.44
C GLU A 109 -2.95 -7.22 -11.67
N LEU A 110 -2.10 -8.11 -12.18
CA LEU A 110 -0.72 -7.79 -12.57
C LEU A 110 -0.68 -6.62 -13.56
N LYS A 111 -1.56 -6.66 -14.57
CA LYS A 111 -1.69 -5.60 -15.57
C LYS A 111 -2.12 -4.26 -14.95
N ALA A 112 -3.00 -4.27 -13.96
CA ALA A 112 -3.41 -3.07 -13.23
C ALA A 112 -2.25 -2.45 -12.43
N GLN A 113 -1.28 -3.26 -12.02
CA GLN A 113 -0.04 -2.83 -11.37
C GLN A 113 1.07 -2.47 -12.37
N GLY A 114 0.78 -2.48 -13.67
CA GLY A 114 1.74 -2.14 -14.74
C GLY A 114 2.61 -3.30 -15.21
N ILE A 115 2.36 -4.54 -14.75
CA ILE A 115 3.11 -5.74 -15.13
C ILE A 115 2.35 -6.47 -16.23
N ASN A 116 2.92 -6.49 -17.44
CA ASN A 116 2.29 -7.10 -18.61
C ASN A 116 2.64 -8.58 -18.74
N ILE A 117 1.98 -9.43 -17.94
CA ILE A 117 2.06 -10.90 -18.07
C ILE A 117 0.68 -11.43 -18.45
N SER A 118 0.61 -12.17 -19.55
CA SER A 118 -0.62 -12.77 -20.06
C SER A 118 -1.01 -14.05 -19.32
N PHE A 119 -2.30 -14.40 -19.40
CA PHE A 119 -2.79 -15.66 -18.83
C PHE A 119 -2.16 -16.90 -19.49
N GLU A 120 -1.76 -16.81 -20.76
CA GLU A 120 -1.09 -17.91 -21.47
C GLU A 120 0.32 -18.16 -20.90
N GLU A 121 1.04 -17.09 -20.57
CA GLU A 121 2.37 -17.18 -19.95
C GLU A 121 2.28 -17.80 -18.56
N LEU A 122 1.32 -17.37 -17.74
CA LEU A 122 1.07 -17.95 -16.41
C LEU A 122 0.60 -19.40 -16.48
N GLY A 123 -0.24 -19.74 -17.46
CA GLY A 123 -0.82 -21.08 -17.63
C GLY A 123 0.14 -22.12 -18.20
N ARG A 124 1.23 -21.71 -18.87
CA ARG A 124 2.21 -22.66 -19.46
C ARG A 124 2.93 -23.47 -18.39
N THR A 125 3.32 -22.83 -17.30
CA THR A 125 4.00 -23.47 -16.16
C THR A 125 3.48 -22.81 -14.89
N PRO A 126 2.34 -23.28 -14.35
CA PRO A 126 1.67 -22.67 -13.22
C PRO A 126 2.34 -23.12 -11.91
N THR A 127 3.59 -22.70 -11.72
CA THR A 127 4.35 -22.89 -10.48
C THR A 127 4.73 -21.52 -9.94
N LEU A 128 4.85 -21.40 -8.62
CA LEU A 128 5.23 -20.15 -7.97
C LEU A 128 6.62 -19.67 -8.45
N SER A 129 7.59 -20.59 -8.56
CA SER A 129 8.94 -20.27 -9.05
C SER A 129 8.94 -19.72 -10.48
N ASN A 130 8.11 -20.27 -11.37
CA ASN A 130 7.99 -19.76 -12.73
C ASN A 130 7.28 -18.41 -12.77
N TRP A 131 6.21 -18.23 -11.99
CA TRP A 131 5.51 -16.95 -11.92
C TRP A 131 6.40 -15.84 -11.36
N TRP A 132 7.24 -16.13 -10.37
CA TRP A 132 8.24 -15.18 -9.88
C TRP A 132 9.23 -14.78 -10.98
N SER A 133 9.72 -15.76 -11.76
CA SER A 133 10.65 -15.51 -12.87
C SER A 133 10.06 -14.64 -13.98
N LEU A 134 8.73 -14.68 -14.18
CA LEU A 134 8.04 -13.81 -15.14
C LEU A 134 7.88 -12.37 -14.62
N VAL A 135 7.74 -12.21 -13.30
CA VAL A 135 7.52 -10.93 -12.63
C VAL A 135 8.82 -10.16 -12.37
N ASP A 136 9.92 -10.88 -12.12
CA ASP A 136 11.26 -10.34 -11.86
C ASP A 136 12.07 -10.06 -13.15
N ALA A 137 11.47 -10.25 -14.33
CA ALA A 137 12.09 -10.06 -15.65
C ALA A 137 11.93 -8.63 -16.19
#